data_AF-A0A8S8Y791-F1
#
_entry.id   AF-A0A8S8Y791-F1
#
_cell.length_a   1.000
_cell.length_b   1.000
_cell.length_c   1.000
_cell.angle_alpha   90.00
_cell.angle_beta   90.00
_cell.angle_gamma   90.00
#
_symmetry.space_group_name_H-M   'P 1'
#
loop_
_entity.id
_entity.type
_entity.pdbx_description
1 polymer ?
#
loop_
_entity_poly.entity_id
_entity_poly.type
_entity_poly.pdbx_seq_one_letter_code
_entity_poly.pdbx_strand_id
1 'polypeptide(L)'
;MPISIEGPALPPNGLSALGIDISQSAAFATMGAGWLLALVAIQLLRRRGSDGASDDPDTEDDTEEDDEKELPELGYNECRLDGESKVNCPTCDARLGVPRGSTPPFRFTCPQCENKIRVVE
;
A
#
# COMPACT_ATOMS: atom_id res chain seq x y z
N MET A 1 -0.21 12.90 -58.10
CA MET A 1 -1.38 13.27 -57.28
C MET A 1 -1.46 12.26 -56.14
N PRO A 2 -1.27 12.66 -54.87
CA PRO A 2 -1.39 11.73 -53.75
C PRO A 2 -2.87 11.37 -53.56
N ILE A 3 -3.15 10.08 -53.52
CA ILE A 3 -4.50 9.53 -53.27
C ILE A 3 -4.65 9.42 -51.76
N SER A 4 -5.52 10.24 -51.18
CA SER A 4 -5.85 10.20 -49.75
C SER A 4 -6.98 9.19 -49.55
N ILE A 5 -6.69 8.13 -48.80
CA ILE A 5 -7.67 7.09 -48.45
C ILE A 5 -8.27 7.49 -47.10
N GLU A 6 -9.57 7.78 -47.09
CA GLU A 6 -10.31 8.10 -45.87
C GLU A 6 -10.34 6.86 -44.96
N GLY A 7 -9.66 6.92 -43.82
CA GLY A 7 -9.66 5.85 -42.82
C GLY A 7 -10.99 5.79 -42.05
N PRO A 8 -11.32 4.63 -41.43
CA PRO A 8 -12.54 4.50 -40.63
C PRO A 8 -12.57 5.53 -39.48
N ALA A 9 -13.78 6.01 -39.15
CA ALA A 9 -13.99 7.01 -38.11
C ALA A 9 -13.32 6.60 -36.81
N LEU A 10 -12.42 7.45 -36.29
CA LEU A 10 -11.77 7.21 -35.01
C LEU A 10 -12.84 7.23 -33.90
N PRO A 11 -12.73 6.34 -32.89
CA PRO A 11 -13.58 6.40 -31.72
C PRO A 11 -13.40 7.76 -31.01
N PRO A 12 -14.45 8.27 -30.34
CA PRO A 12 -14.35 9.52 -29.60
C PRO A 12 -13.24 9.39 -28.54
N ASN A 13 -12.19 10.21 -28.69
CA ASN A 13 -11.05 10.23 -27.77
C ASN A 13 -11.40 11.06 -26.53
N GLY A 14 -12.06 10.46 -25.54
CA GLY A 14 -12.41 11.15 -24.30
C GLY A 14 -13.58 10.53 -23.55
N LEU A 15 -14.00 11.21 -22.47
CA LEU A 15 -15.19 10.89 -21.71
C LEU A 15 -16.25 11.95 -22.02
N SER A 16 -17.30 11.57 -22.73
CA SER A 16 -18.49 12.42 -22.95
C SER A 16 -19.56 12.02 -21.96
N ALA A 17 -19.54 12.63 -20.76
CA ALA A 17 -20.56 12.41 -19.74
C ALA A 17 -21.49 13.63 -19.68
N LEU A 18 -22.81 13.42 -19.84
CA LEU A 18 -23.85 14.46 -19.71
C LEU A 18 -23.66 15.72 -20.60
N GLY A 19 -23.12 15.58 -21.81
CA GLY A 19 -22.92 16.71 -22.73
C GLY A 19 -21.71 17.59 -22.39
N ILE A 20 -20.86 17.13 -21.46
CA ILE A 20 -19.55 17.72 -21.19
C ILE A 20 -18.51 16.81 -21.84
N ASP A 21 -17.80 17.33 -22.83
CA ASP A 21 -16.70 16.63 -23.49
C ASP A 21 -15.40 16.86 -22.72
N ILE A 22 -14.94 15.82 -22.02
CA ILE A 22 -13.66 15.80 -21.32
C ILE A 22 -12.65 15.11 -22.23
N SER A 23 -11.62 15.85 -22.65
CA SER A 23 -10.55 15.27 -23.47
C SER A 23 -9.74 14.25 -22.65
N GLN A 24 -9.24 13.21 -23.32
CA GLN A 24 -8.40 12.19 -22.71
C GLN A 24 -7.17 12.82 -22.01
N SER A 25 -6.56 13.84 -22.62
CA SER A 25 -5.43 14.57 -22.03
C SER A 25 -5.82 15.35 -20.79
N ALA A 26 -7.00 15.99 -20.76
CA ALA A 26 -7.49 16.69 -19.59
C ALA A 26 -7.81 15.73 -18.43
N ALA A 27 -8.43 14.58 -18.72
CA ALA A 27 -8.72 13.56 -17.71
C ALA A 27 -7.45 13.00 -17.05
N PHE A 28 -6.42 12.69 -17.85
CA PHE A 28 -5.15 12.24 -17.29
C PHE A 28 -4.40 13.36 -16.56
N ALA A 29 -4.48 14.60 -17.05
CA ALA A 29 -3.87 15.73 -16.37
C ALA A 29 -4.52 16.01 -15.01
N THR A 30 -5.84 15.95 -14.90
CA THR A 30 -6.53 16.19 -13.62
C THR A 30 -6.27 15.09 -12.61
N MET A 31 -6.30 13.82 -13.03
CA MET A 31 -5.92 12.70 -12.16
C MET A 31 -4.47 12.80 -11.72
N GLY A 32 -3.53 13.03 -12.64
CA GLY A 32 -2.11 13.15 -12.34
C GLY A 32 -1.80 14.34 -11.44
N ALA A 33 -2.39 15.51 -11.71
CA ALA A 33 -2.20 16.70 -10.90
C ALA A 33 -2.81 16.56 -9.49
N GLY A 34 -3.98 15.92 -9.37
CA GLY A 34 -4.61 15.66 -8.09
C GLY A 34 -3.77 14.74 -7.20
N TRP A 35 -3.25 13.65 -7.77
CA TRP A 35 -2.36 12.74 -7.06
C TRP A 35 -1.04 13.40 -6.66
N LEU A 36 -0.41 14.18 -7.55
CA LEU A 36 0.80 14.92 -7.21
C LEU A 36 0.58 15.92 -6.08
N LEU A 37 -0.52 16.68 -6.13
CA LEU A 37 -0.86 17.63 -5.07
C LEU A 37 -1.13 16.93 -3.74
N ALA A 38 -1.83 15.79 -3.76
CA ALA A 38 -2.09 14.99 -2.57
C ALA A 38 -0.79 14.47 -1.92
N LEU A 39 0.14 13.93 -2.72
CA LEU A 39 1.44 13.47 -2.21
C LEU A 39 2.27 14.62 -1.62
N VAL A 40 2.27 15.78 -2.27
CA VAL A 40 2.97 16.98 -1.75
C VAL A 40 2.33 17.45 -0.44
N ALA A 41 1.00 17.48 -0.36
CA ALA A 41 0.29 17.85 0.87
C ALA A 41 0.63 16.91 2.02
N ILE A 42 0.56 15.58 1.80
CA ILE A 42 0.92 14.56 2.79
C ILE A 42 2.37 14.76 3.26
N GLN A 43 3.32 15.00 2.35
CA GLN A 43 4.71 15.23 2.74
C GLN A 43 4.91 16.51 3.56
N LEU A 44 4.14 17.57 3.29
CA LEU A 44 4.18 18.79 4.11
C LEU A 44 3.58 18.57 5.50
N LEU A 45 2.48 17.82 5.59
CA LEU A 45 1.85 17.43 6.85
C LEU A 45 2.79 16.55 7.70
N ARG A 46 3.43 15.54 7.09
CA ARG A 46 4.43 14.68 7.77
C ARG A 46 5.65 15.46 8.25
N ARG A 47 6.13 16.43 7.47
CA ARG A 47 7.24 17.31 7.87
C ARG A 47 6.85 18.23 9.03
N ARG A 48 5.62 18.74 9.06
CA ARG A 48 5.15 19.63 10.14
C ARG A 48 4.88 18.88 11.45
N GLY A 49 4.53 17.60 11.39
CA GLY A 49 4.38 16.73 12.56
C GLY A 49 5.69 16.37 13.26
N SER A 50 6.84 16.53 12.60
CA SER A 50 8.16 16.23 13.18
C SER A 50 8.75 17.38 14.02
N ASP A 51 8.24 18.61 13.90
CA ASP A 51 8.83 19.82 14.50
C ASP A 51 8.16 20.24 15.83
N GLY A 52 7.17 19.49 16.35
CA GLY A 52 6.38 19.90 17.50
C GLY A 52 6.04 18.77 18.46
N ALA A 53 6.98 18.43 19.34
CA ALA A 53 6.67 17.72 20.58
C ALA A 53 5.99 18.69 21.57
N SER A 54 4.65 18.63 21.71
CA SER A 54 3.92 19.04 22.94
C SER A 54 2.45 18.60 22.91
N ASP A 55 2.04 17.86 23.95
CA ASP A 55 0.70 17.57 24.51
C ASP A 55 -0.55 18.28 23.92
N ASP A 56 -1.59 17.51 23.55
CA ASP A 56 -2.79 17.16 24.37
C ASP A 56 -3.92 16.54 23.46
N PRO A 57 -4.84 15.69 24.00
CA PRO A 57 -5.66 14.73 23.25
C PRO A 57 -7.12 15.18 23.09
N ASP A 58 -7.63 15.27 21.86
CA ASP A 58 -9.08 15.09 21.56
C ASP A 58 -9.37 15.19 20.05
N THR A 59 -9.05 14.16 19.30
CA THR A 59 -9.75 13.92 18.03
C THR A 59 -9.85 12.42 17.85
N GLU A 60 -11.00 11.90 18.27
CA GLU A 60 -11.50 10.58 17.91
C GLU A 60 -11.72 10.53 16.39
N ASP A 61 -10.67 10.27 15.62
CA ASP A 61 -10.78 9.79 14.24
C ASP A 61 -10.08 8.43 14.17
N ASP A 62 -10.91 7.42 13.97
CA ASP A 62 -10.67 5.99 13.91
C ASP A 62 -9.68 5.64 12.78
N THR A 63 -8.41 5.95 12.99
CA THR A 63 -7.29 5.53 12.15
C THR A 63 -6.28 4.86 13.06
N GLU A 64 -6.30 3.53 13.00
CA GLU A 64 -5.34 2.60 13.59
C GLU A 64 -3.96 3.25 13.70
N GLU A 65 -3.64 3.69 14.92
CA GLU A 65 -2.33 4.18 15.32
C GLU A 65 -1.34 3.06 15.05
N ASP A 66 -0.66 3.13 13.90
CA ASP A 66 0.57 2.40 13.64
C ASP A 66 1.58 2.92 14.66
N ASP A 67 1.60 2.23 15.80
CA ASP A 67 2.54 2.35 16.89
C ASP A 67 3.92 1.94 16.33
N GLU A 68 4.49 2.80 15.47
CA GLU A 68 5.88 2.79 14.99
C GLU A 68 6.81 3.12 16.18
N LYS A 69 6.72 2.33 17.26
CA LYS A 69 7.92 1.98 18.00
C LYS A 69 8.79 1.26 16.99
N GLU A 70 9.93 1.85 16.62
CA GLU A 70 10.95 1.24 15.75
C GLU A 70 11.17 -0.24 16.13
N LEU A 71 10.40 -1.13 15.51
CA LEU A 71 10.59 -2.56 15.62
C LEU A 71 11.78 -2.86 14.71
N PRO A 72 12.79 -3.61 15.20
CA PRO A 72 13.95 -3.95 14.38
C PRO A 72 13.52 -4.49 13.03
N GLU A 73 14.11 -3.97 11.95
CA GLU A 73 13.85 -4.45 10.59
C GLU A 73 13.93 -5.99 10.56
N LEU A 74 12.83 -6.64 10.18
CA LEU A 74 12.78 -8.11 10.13
C LEU A 74 13.86 -8.60 9.16
N GLY A 75 14.70 -9.53 9.62
CA GLY A 75 15.73 -10.13 8.79
C GLY A 75 15.16 -11.03 7.67
N TYR A 76 16.05 -11.57 6.86
CA TYR A 76 15.67 -12.48 5.77
C TYR A 76 14.92 -13.72 6.30
N ASN A 77 13.68 -13.91 5.82
CA ASN A 77 12.74 -14.96 6.25
C ASN A 77 12.32 -14.89 7.73
N GLU A 78 12.35 -13.70 8.33
CA GLU A 78 11.85 -13.47 9.68
C GLU A 78 10.42 -12.95 9.64
N CYS A 79 9.57 -13.47 10.53
CA CYS A 79 8.19 -13.04 10.69
C CYS A 79 7.85 -12.94 12.18
N ARG A 80 7.02 -11.96 12.54
CA ARG A 80 6.51 -11.79 13.89
C ARG A 80 5.19 -12.55 14.07
N LEU A 81 4.92 -12.98 15.30
CA LEU A 81 3.68 -13.65 15.63
C LEU A 81 2.54 -12.63 15.76
N ASP A 82 1.49 -12.77 14.96
CA ASP A 82 0.24 -12.05 15.22
C ASP A 82 -0.39 -12.66 16.48
N GLY A 83 -0.99 -11.84 17.35
CA GLY A 83 -1.51 -12.23 18.68
C GLY A 83 -2.48 -13.43 18.74
N GLU A 84 -2.83 -14.01 17.58
CA GLU A 84 -3.64 -15.21 17.39
C GLU A 84 -2.82 -16.48 17.05
N SER A 85 -1.51 -16.53 17.33
CA SER A 85 -0.63 -17.65 16.93
C SER A 85 -0.62 -17.94 15.42
N LYS A 86 -0.72 -16.86 14.63
CA LYS A 86 -0.65 -16.91 13.17
C LYS A 86 0.53 -16.08 12.70
N VAL A 87 1.09 -16.45 11.57
CA VAL A 87 2.21 -15.78 10.93
C VAL A 87 2.00 -15.77 9.42
N ASN A 88 2.42 -14.71 8.76
CA ASN A 88 2.44 -14.64 7.30
C ASN A 88 3.76 -15.17 6.77
N CYS A 89 3.72 -15.98 5.71
CA CYS A 89 4.94 -16.44 5.06
C CYS A 89 5.60 -15.28 4.32
N PRO A 90 6.91 -15.00 4.53
CA PRO A 90 7.60 -13.89 3.89
C PRO A 90 7.93 -14.15 2.41
N THR A 91 7.61 -15.34 1.90
CA THR A 91 7.91 -15.75 0.51
C THR A 91 6.66 -15.91 -0.35
N CYS A 92 5.51 -16.25 0.23
CA CYS A 92 4.27 -16.47 -0.52
C CYS A 92 3.04 -15.79 0.10
N ASP A 93 3.23 -14.98 1.14
CA ASP A 93 2.20 -14.22 1.84
C ASP A 93 1.02 -15.06 2.36
N ALA A 94 1.18 -16.39 2.43
CA ALA A 94 0.19 -17.29 2.98
C ALA A 94 0.09 -17.10 4.50
N ARG A 95 -1.15 -16.99 5.01
CA ARG A 95 -1.44 -16.94 6.44
C ARG A 95 -1.39 -18.35 7.03
N LEU A 96 -0.44 -18.60 7.92
CA LEU A 96 -0.16 -19.93 8.47
C LEU A 96 -0.44 -19.97 9.98
N GLY A 97 -1.03 -21.07 10.42
CA GLY A 97 -1.17 -21.37 11.84
C GLY A 97 0.13 -21.93 12.41
N VAL A 98 0.57 -21.39 13.53
CA VAL A 98 1.75 -21.88 14.25
C VAL A 98 1.38 -23.11 15.09
N PRO A 99 2.25 -24.13 15.21
CA PRO A 99 2.01 -25.27 16.09
C PRO A 99 1.73 -24.85 17.55
N ARG A 100 0.76 -25.50 18.19
CA ARG A 100 0.33 -25.15 19.56
C ARG A 100 1.48 -25.29 20.55
N GLY A 101 1.78 -24.23 21.30
CA GLY A 101 2.76 -24.23 22.39
C GLY A 101 4.18 -23.80 22.01
N SER A 102 4.43 -23.34 20.79
CA SER A 102 5.74 -22.77 20.43
C SER A 102 5.85 -21.31 20.89
N THR A 103 6.79 -21.05 21.79
CA THR A 103 7.24 -19.69 22.12
C THR A 103 8.35 -19.27 21.16
N PRO A 104 8.32 -18.06 20.57
CA PRO A 104 9.47 -17.52 19.83
C PRO A 104 10.75 -17.56 20.69
N PRO A 105 11.96 -17.72 20.11
CA PRO A 105 12.27 -17.89 18.68
C PRO A 105 12.27 -19.37 18.25
N PHE A 106 11.57 -19.69 17.16
CA PHE A 106 11.58 -21.04 16.57
C PHE A 106 11.52 -20.98 15.03
N ARG A 107 11.80 -22.12 14.38
CA ARG A 107 11.77 -22.24 12.92
C ARG A 107 10.69 -23.21 12.51
N PHE A 108 9.97 -22.91 11.45
CA PHE A 108 8.98 -23.82 10.87
C PHE A 108 9.00 -23.72 9.34
N THR A 109 8.47 -24.74 8.67
CA THR A 109 8.44 -24.81 7.21
C THR A 109 7.06 -24.40 6.72
N CYS A 110 6.99 -23.49 5.76
CA CYS A 110 5.74 -23.13 5.11
C CYS A 110 5.18 -24.34 4.33
N PRO A 111 3.95 -24.79 4.59
CA PRO A 111 3.34 -25.90 3.84
C PRO A 111 2.95 -25.51 2.40
N GLN A 112 2.93 -24.21 2.06
CA GLN A 112 2.57 -23.73 0.72
C GLN A 112 3.77 -23.59 -0.22
N CYS A 113 4.92 -23.15 0.28
CA CYS A 113 6.11 -22.90 -0.54
C CYS A 113 7.37 -23.63 -0.06
N GLU A 114 7.25 -24.50 0.95
CA GLU A 114 8.34 -25.32 1.54
C GLU A 114 9.53 -24.51 2.08
N ASN A 115 9.43 -23.19 2.10
CA ASN A 115 10.48 -22.31 2.62
C ASN A 115 10.52 -22.35 4.15
N LYS A 116 11.74 -22.29 4.68
CA LYS A 116 12.00 -22.26 6.12
C LYS A 116 11.85 -20.83 6.62
N ILE A 117 10.91 -20.62 7.53
CA ILE A 117 10.60 -19.34 8.15
C ILE A 117 11.14 -19.36 9.58
N ARG A 118 11.66 -18.22 10.04
CA ARG A 118 12.06 -18.00 11.42
C ARG A 118 11.05 -17.06 12.08
N VAL A 119 10.46 -17.49 13.18
CA VAL A 119 9.59 -16.64 14.00
C VAL A 119 10.43 -15.99 15.08
N VAL A 120 10.39 -14.67 15.13
CA VAL A 120 11.02 -13.81 16.14
C VAL A 120 9.96 -13.22 17.07
N GLU A 121 10.38 -12.71 18.22
CA GLU A 121 9.50 -12.04 19.20
C GLU A 121 8.80 -10.82 18.62
#